data_AF-A0A1F6S3W7-F1
#
_entry.id   AF-A0A1F6S3W7-F1
#
_cell.length_a   1.000
_cell.length_b   1.000
_cell.length_c   1.000
_cell.angle_alpha   90.00
_cell.angle_beta   90.00
_cell.angle_gamma   90.00
#
_symmetry.space_group_name_H-M   'P 1'
#
loop_
_entity.id
_entity.type
_entity.pdbx_description
1 polymer ?
#
loop_
_entity_poly.entity_id
_entity_poly.type
_entity_poly.pdbx_seq_one_letter_code
_entity_poly.pdbx_strand_id
1 'polypeptide(L)'
;MKTVQPISGRRLGELARLLEERGIDNSDFQTYLVQQPNELVAYIKDLKAINPFESEKVGSEWSYDHWVIPDMDFQANCLREIIPGFAPKYWRPTAIGYDPGTYDGIALIPTVLSLGLLWSIYKPHGEGYGQVVEKLAKLLEEKKNIKNGLRGQLGPKNIRLHKEVVDVLLPLEEDALRSGCNCLVLPLSFGKKYAGYSSRNCRKEALKRDELPFNSTQGSCLLMSMSDRLSEEWHLTADWPGDCYDRHDYAERWKCMTYHYFEKGQIHFHASGDNVPNGRCGPVVGFPLIPPAGLQSAYRI
;
A
#
# COMPACT_ATOMS: atom_id res chain seq x y z
N MET A 1 -0.90 30.26 13.06
CA MET A 1 0.09 29.68 14.00
C MET A 1 0.01 28.16 13.92
N LYS A 2 1.11 27.45 13.63
CA LYS A 2 1.13 25.99 13.71
C LYS A 2 1.18 25.60 15.19
N THR A 3 0.15 24.93 15.69
CA THR A 3 0.09 24.38 17.04
C THR A 3 1.15 23.30 17.18
N VAL A 4 2.19 23.57 17.96
CA VAL A 4 3.19 22.57 18.33
C VAL A 4 2.52 21.62 19.32
N GLN A 5 2.32 20.36 18.92
CA GLN A 5 1.79 19.37 19.86
C GLN A 5 2.86 19.03 20.91
N PRO A 6 2.49 18.98 22.20
CA PRO A 6 3.42 18.58 23.25
C PRO A 6 3.92 17.15 23.01
N ILE A 7 5.23 16.94 23.12
CA ILE A 7 5.85 15.63 23.04
C ILE A 7 5.52 14.88 24.33
N SER A 8 4.97 13.66 24.23
CA SER A 8 4.70 12.84 25.42
C SER A 8 6.01 12.35 26.06
N GLY A 9 6.02 12.16 27.39
CA GLY A 9 7.20 11.68 28.11
C GLY A 9 7.77 10.36 27.57
N ARG A 10 6.91 9.47 27.04
CA ARG A 10 7.35 8.23 26.39
C ARG A 10 8.14 8.48 25.10
N ARG A 11 7.73 9.45 24.28
CA ARG A 11 8.43 9.83 23.05
C ARG A 11 9.74 10.56 23.35
N LEU A 12 9.76 11.34 24.44
CA LEU A 12 10.97 11.99 24.93
C LEU A 12 12.00 10.96 25.44
N GLY A 13 11.54 9.94 26.17
CA GLY A 13 12.40 8.85 26.66
C GLY A 13 13.00 8.00 25.54
N GLU A 14 12.23 7.71 24.48
CA GLU A 14 12.77 6.98 23.32
C GLU A 14 13.83 7.81 22.56
N LEU A 15 13.61 9.12 22.41
CA LEU A 15 14.59 10.01 21.80
C LEU A 15 15.88 10.10 22.64
N ALA A 16 15.76 10.18 23.97
CA ALA A 16 16.91 10.18 24.88
C ALA A 16 17.72 8.88 24.76
N ARG A 17 17.05 7.73 24.75
CA ARG A 17 17.68 6.41 24.58
C ARG A 17 18.49 6.32 23.28
N LEU A 18 17.92 6.78 22.16
CA LEU A 18 18.60 6.77 20.85
C LEU A 18 19.83 7.68 20.80
N LEU A 19 19.82 8.78 21.55
CA LEU A 19 20.95 9.71 21.67
C LEU A 19 22.05 9.16 22.57
N GLU A 20 21.69 8.48 23.67
CA GLU A 20 22.64 7.77 24.55
C GLU A 20 23.42 6.69 23.80
N GLU A 21 22.78 5.96 22.88
CA GLU A 21 23.44 4.96 22.02
C GLU A 21 24.58 5.53 21.15
N ARG A 22 24.66 6.86 21.00
CA ARG A 22 25.75 7.56 20.30
C ARG A 22 26.63 8.41 21.19
N GLY A 23 26.54 8.22 22.50
CA GLY A 23 27.40 8.90 23.48
C GLY A 23 26.98 10.31 23.84
N ILE A 24 25.73 10.71 23.53
CA ILE A 24 25.14 11.96 24.03
C ILE A 24 24.38 11.63 25.30
N ASP A 25 24.93 12.01 26.45
CA ASP A 25 24.32 11.71 27.74
C ASP A 25 23.17 12.68 28.11
N ASN A 26 22.46 12.36 29.19
CA ASN A 26 21.31 13.14 29.65
C ASN A 26 21.66 14.58 30.09
N SER A 27 22.91 14.86 30.49
CA SER A 27 23.36 16.22 30.84
C SER A 27 23.59 17.09 29.61
N ASP A 28 24.06 16.49 28.52
CA ASP A 28 24.35 17.19 27.27
C ASP A 28 23.11 17.40 26.40
N PHE A 29 22.03 16.65 26.60
CA PHE A 29 20.83 16.72 25.77
C PHE A 29 20.20 18.12 25.68
N GLN A 30 20.03 18.81 26.82
CA GLN A 30 19.45 20.17 26.83
C GLN A 30 20.40 21.20 26.20
N THR A 31 21.71 21.02 26.40
CA THR A 31 22.75 21.87 25.83
C THR A 31 22.83 21.68 24.30
N TYR A 32 22.78 20.43 23.84
CA TYR A 32 22.78 20.04 22.42
C TYR A 32 21.54 20.56 21.67
N LEU A 33 20.36 20.49 22.30
CA LEU A 33 19.10 21.06 21.81
C LEU A 33 19.21 22.57 21.51
N VAL A 34 19.93 23.32 22.34
CA VAL A 34 20.06 24.77 22.24
C VAL A 34 21.23 25.19 21.33
N GLN A 35 22.37 24.49 21.43
CA GLN A 35 23.59 24.88 20.73
C GLN A 35 23.68 24.34 19.30
N GLN A 36 23.05 23.20 19.01
CA GLN A 36 23.14 22.55 17.70
C GLN A 36 21.76 22.11 17.15
N PRO A 37 20.79 23.04 17.06
CA PRO A 37 19.42 22.70 16.62
C PRO A 37 19.37 22.13 15.20
N ASN A 38 20.25 22.56 14.31
CA ASN A 38 20.31 22.05 12.93
C ASN A 38 20.85 20.62 12.87
N GLU A 39 21.86 20.29 13.69
CA GLU A 39 22.40 18.93 13.77
C GLU A 39 21.39 17.98 14.40
N LEU A 40 20.66 18.42 15.43
CA LEU A 40 19.56 17.64 15.99
C LEU A 40 18.43 17.43 14.96
N VAL A 41 18.09 18.43 14.16
CA VAL A 41 17.11 18.27 13.06
C VAL A 41 17.62 17.27 12.02
N ALA A 42 18.90 17.34 11.65
CA ALA A 42 19.52 16.36 10.75
C ALA A 42 19.48 14.95 11.36
N TYR A 43 19.82 14.81 12.64
CA TYR A 43 19.77 13.55 13.37
C TYR A 43 18.35 13.00 13.51
N ILE A 44 17.35 13.83 13.81
CA ILE A 44 15.95 13.41 13.83
C ILE A 44 15.50 12.97 12.42
N LYS A 45 16.00 13.61 11.36
CA LYS A 45 15.76 13.16 9.98
C LYS A 45 16.43 11.80 9.72
N ASP A 46 17.66 11.60 10.19
CA ASP A 46 18.38 10.34 10.06
C ASP A 46 17.70 9.22 10.85
N LEU A 47 17.25 9.48 12.09
CA LEU A 47 16.48 8.53 12.88
C LEU A 47 15.13 8.18 12.23
N LYS A 48 14.44 9.17 11.65
CA LYS A 48 13.23 8.92 10.85
C LYS A 48 13.52 8.12 9.60
N ALA A 49 14.75 8.19 9.08
CA ALA A 49 15.21 7.38 7.96
C ALA A 49 15.61 5.95 8.38
N ILE A 50 15.69 5.62 9.68
CA ILE A 50 15.87 4.23 10.15
C ILE A 50 14.51 3.52 10.07
N ASN A 51 14.49 2.30 9.50
CA ASN A 51 13.28 1.49 9.50
C ASN A 51 13.20 0.74 10.83
N PRO A 52 12.27 1.08 11.73
CA PRO A 52 12.16 0.39 13.02
C PRO A 52 11.75 -1.08 12.88
N PHE A 53 11.35 -1.50 11.68
CA PHE A 53 10.87 -2.85 11.38
C PHE A 53 11.85 -3.63 10.49
N GLU A 54 13.09 -3.16 10.32
CA GLU A 54 14.06 -3.78 9.40
C GLU A 54 14.31 -5.27 9.68
N SER A 55 14.23 -5.68 10.94
CA SER A 55 14.36 -7.09 11.37
C SER A 55 13.15 -7.96 11.02
N GLU A 56 12.03 -7.38 10.57
CA GLU A 56 10.81 -8.11 10.23
C GLU A 56 10.82 -8.58 8.77
N LYS A 57 11.81 -9.41 8.45
CA LYS A 57 11.98 -10.04 7.14
C LYS A 57 12.53 -11.45 7.33
N VAL A 58 11.99 -12.40 6.60
CA VAL A 58 12.43 -13.80 6.56
C VAL A 58 12.58 -14.27 5.13
N GLY A 59 13.25 -15.42 4.92
CA GLY A 59 13.26 -16.07 3.61
C GLY A 59 11.86 -16.56 3.21
N SER A 60 11.61 -16.63 1.91
CA SER A 60 10.39 -17.20 1.34
C SER A 60 10.74 -18.40 0.46
N GLU A 61 10.08 -19.52 0.71
CA GLU A 61 10.09 -20.74 -0.13
C GLU A 61 8.76 -20.91 -0.88
N TRP A 62 7.88 -19.91 -0.83
CA TRP A 62 6.55 -19.97 -1.42
C TRP A 62 6.63 -19.69 -2.92
N SER A 63 5.82 -20.40 -3.69
CA SER A 63 5.84 -20.29 -5.15
C SER A 63 5.36 -18.91 -5.60
N TYR A 64 6.00 -18.42 -6.65
CA TYR A 64 5.64 -17.19 -7.37
C TYR A 64 5.52 -17.42 -8.88
N ASP A 65 5.72 -18.66 -9.33
CA ASP A 65 5.90 -18.94 -10.76
C ASP A 65 4.55 -19.07 -11.49
N HIS A 66 4.62 -19.15 -12.82
CA HIS A 66 3.50 -19.53 -13.71
C HIS A 66 2.37 -18.51 -13.94
N TRP A 67 2.63 -17.21 -13.78
CA TRP A 67 1.66 -16.18 -14.17
C TRP A 67 2.35 -15.02 -14.89
N VAL A 68 1.59 -14.29 -15.70
CA VAL A 68 2.07 -13.12 -16.43
C VAL A 68 1.03 -12.02 -16.27
N ILE A 69 1.47 -10.77 -16.10
CA ILE A 69 0.57 -9.63 -16.13
C ILE A 69 -0.03 -9.49 -17.53
N PRO A 70 -1.37 -9.55 -17.69
CA PRO A 70 -2.01 -9.30 -18.97
C PRO A 70 -1.73 -7.88 -19.49
N ASP A 71 -1.87 -7.66 -20.78
CA ASP A 71 -1.75 -6.31 -21.32
C ASP A 71 -2.84 -5.35 -20.77
N MET A 72 -2.61 -4.04 -20.92
CA MET A 72 -3.52 -3.02 -20.38
C MET A 72 -4.92 -3.06 -21.01
N ASP A 73 -5.06 -3.55 -22.25
CA ASP A 73 -6.36 -3.66 -22.91
C ASP A 73 -7.20 -4.76 -22.27
N PHE A 74 -6.59 -5.90 -22.00
CA PHE A 74 -7.22 -6.98 -21.25
C PHE A 74 -7.61 -6.52 -19.84
N GLN A 75 -6.70 -5.87 -19.11
CA GLN A 75 -6.99 -5.31 -17.78
C GLN A 75 -8.16 -4.32 -17.82
N ALA A 76 -8.18 -3.39 -18.78
CA ALA A 76 -9.27 -2.42 -18.96
C ALA A 76 -10.61 -3.11 -19.27
N ASN A 77 -10.60 -4.15 -20.10
CA ASN A 77 -11.79 -4.92 -20.43
C ASN A 77 -12.35 -5.63 -19.20
N CYS A 78 -11.50 -6.28 -18.38
CA CYS A 78 -11.93 -6.90 -17.12
C CYS A 78 -12.54 -5.88 -16.16
N LEU A 79 -11.92 -4.70 -16.00
CA LEU A 79 -12.44 -3.64 -15.15
C LEU A 79 -13.83 -3.15 -15.63
N ARG A 80 -14.00 -2.96 -16.94
CA ARG A 80 -15.27 -2.54 -17.54
C ARG A 80 -16.37 -3.59 -17.37
N GLU A 81 -16.02 -4.86 -17.51
CA GLU A 81 -16.96 -5.99 -17.38
C GLU A 81 -17.41 -6.19 -15.93
N ILE A 82 -16.49 -6.08 -14.98
CA ILE A 82 -16.73 -6.44 -13.58
C ILE A 82 -17.27 -5.26 -12.78
N ILE A 83 -16.89 -4.02 -13.09
CA ILE A 83 -17.31 -2.82 -12.36
C ILE A 83 -18.40 -2.11 -13.16
N PRO A 84 -19.70 -2.23 -12.79
CA PRO A 84 -20.77 -1.65 -13.58
C PRO A 84 -20.66 -0.14 -13.71
N GLY A 85 -20.74 0.35 -14.95
CA GLY A 85 -20.64 1.78 -15.27
C GLY A 85 -19.22 2.36 -15.25
N PHE A 86 -18.20 1.56 -14.93
CA PHE A 86 -16.82 2.02 -15.00
C PHE A 86 -16.29 1.97 -16.45
N ALA A 87 -15.78 3.09 -16.93
CA ALA A 87 -15.13 3.20 -18.23
C ALA A 87 -13.66 3.59 -18.03
N PRO A 88 -12.72 2.64 -18.05
CA PRO A 88 -11.30 2.94 -17.83
C PRO A 88 -10.77 3.96 -18.84
N LYS A 89 -10.12 5.00 -18.32
CA LYS A 89 -9.40 6.05 -19.04
C LYS A 89 -8.02 6.17 -18.44
N TYR A 90 -7.00 5.97 -19.26
CA TYR A 90 -5.62 5.92 -18.85
C TYR A 90 -4.71 6.38 -19.97
N TRP A 91 -3.57 6.94 -19.56
CA TRP A 91 -2.48 7.22 -20.46
C TRP A 91 -1.69 5.93 -20.74
N ARG A 92 -1.17 5.77 -21.96
CA ARG A 92 -0.32 4.64 -22.33
C ARG A 92 1.15 5.06 -22.35
N PRO A 93 2.01 4.43 -21.54
CA PRO A 93 3.44 4.62 -21.68
C PRO A 93 3.98 4.18 -23.03
N THR A 94 4.70 5.09 -23.69
CA THR A 94 5.39 4.85 -24.96
C THR A 94 6.77 4.21 -24.76
N ALA A 95 7.36 4.37 -23.57
CA ALA A 95 8.54 3.67 -23.12
C ALA A 95 8.45 3.52 -21.61
N ILE A 96 8.64 2.30 -21.12
CA ILE A 96 8.88 2.03 -19.72
C ILE A 96 10.30 1.51 -19.68
N GLY A 97 11.12 2.04 -18.78
CA GLY A 97 12.35 1.35 -18.38
C GLY A 97 11.94 0.06 -17.68
N TYR A 98 11.54 -0.95 -18.47
CA TYR A 98 11.15 -2.25 -17.98
C TYR A 98 12.45 -2.96 -17.62
N ASP A 99 12.70 -3.08 -16.32
CA ASP A 99 13.70 -3.96 -15.76
C ASP A 99 13.03 -5.29 -15.39
N PRO A 100 13.20 -6.35 -16.19
CA PRO A 100 12.57 -7.66 -15.97
C PRO A 100 12.94 -8.31 -14.64
N GLY A 101 13.91 -7.77 -13.89
CA GLY A 101 14.26 -8.22 -12.54
C GLY A 101 13.52 -7.50 -11.41
N THR A 102 12.96 -6.33 -11.67
CA THR A 102 12.43 -5.44 -10.62
C THR A 102 10.89 -5.39 -10.61
N TYR A 103 10.24 -5.52 -11.77
CA TYR A 103 8.79 -5.42 -11.91
C TYR A 103 8.21 -6.66 -12.59
N ASP A 104 7.00 -7.06 -12.22
CA ASP A 104 6.27 -8.16 -12.90
C ASP A 104 5.61 -7.69 -14.21
N GLY A 105 5.50 -6.37 -14.40
CA GLY A 105 4.77 -5.76 -15.49
C GLY A 105 4.02 -4.51 -15.04
N ILE A 106 3.02 -4.12 -15.82
CA ILE A 106 2.31 -2.85 -15.69
C ILE A 106 0.87 -3.09 -15.29
N ALA A 107 0.45 -2.49 -14.18
CA ALA A 107 -0.95 -2.49 -13.78
C ALA A 107 -1.69 -1.24 -14.24
N LEU A 108 -2.94 -1.48 -14.59
CA LEU A 108 -3.97 -0.49 -14.75
C LEU A 108 -4.91 -0.55 -13.54
N ILE A 109 -4.94 0.51 -12.74
CA ILE A 109 -5.62 0.50 -11.44
C ILE A 109 -6.59 1.67 -11.36
N PRO A 110 -7.91 1.43 -11.20
CA PRO A 110 -8.86 2.49 -10.90
C PRO A 110 -8.42 3.29 -9.67
N THR A 111 -8.52 4.61 -9.77
CA THR A 111 -8.30 5.49 -8.61
C THR A 111 -9.42 5.28 -7.58
N VAL A 112 -9.06 5.30 -6.30
CA VAL A 112 -10.01 5.25 -5.17
C VAL A 112 -11.00 6.42 -5.28
N LEU A 113 -10.55 7.61 -5.71
CA LEU A 113 -11.42 8.75 -6.00
C LEU A 113 -12.47 8.42 -7.08
N SER A 114 -12.08 7.82 -8.20
CA SER A 114 -13.01 7.52 -9.29
C SER A 114 -14.05 6.47 -8.91
N LEU A 115 -13.64 5.45 -8.15
CA LEU A 115 -14.59 4.47 -7.60
C LEU A 115 -15.53 5.11 -6.58
N GLY A 116 -15.02 6.02 -5.75
CA GLY A 116 -15.83 6.81 -4.84
C GLY A 116 -16.89 7.64 -5.57
N LEU A 117 -16.51 8.34 -6.65
CA LEU A 117 -17.42 9.11 -7.49
C LEU A 117 -18.47 8.21 -8.16
N LEU A 118 -18.05 7.10 -8.78
CA LEU A 118 -18.94 6.15 -9.44
C LEU A 118 -20.04 5.63 -8.50
N TRP A 119 -19.70 5.40 -7.24
CA TRP A 119 -20.61 4.83 -6.25
C TRP A 119 -21.21 5.85 -5.28
N SER A 120 -20.99 7.15 -5.52
CA SER A 120 -21.46 8.24 -4.64
C SER A 120 -21.01 8.06 -3.17
N ILE A 121 -19.79 7.55 -2.96
CA ILE A 121 -19.19 7.36 -1.64
C ILE A 121 -18.49 8.64 -1.23
N TYR A 122 -18.92 9.21 -0.11
CA TYR A 122 -18.29 10.38 0.49
C TYR A 122 -16.93 10.04 1.11
N LYS A 123 -15.92 10.89 0.88
CA LYS A 123 -14.54 10.73 1.39
C LYS A 123 -13.97 9.31 1.18
N PRO A 124 -13.75 8.88 -0.07
CA PRO A 124 -13.32 7.51 -0.36
C PRO A 124 -11.89 7.20 0.12
N HIS A 125 -11.06 8.20 0.46
CA HIS A 125 -9.76 8.01 1.13
C HIS A 125 -9.84 8.06 2.68
N GLY A 126 -11.02 8.37 3.23
CA GLY A 126 -11.25 8.53 4.66
C GLY A 126 -12.34 7.58 5.13
N GLU A 127 -13.38 8.13 5.77
CA GLU A 127 -14.51 7.38 6.33
C GLU A 127 -15.23 6.48 5.30
N GLY A 128 -15.20 6.85 4.01
CA GLY A 128 -15.82 6.08 2.93
C GLY A 128 -14.97 4.92 2.42
N TYR A 129 -13.69 4.81 2.80
CA TYR A 129 -12.76 3.84 2.21
C TYR A 129 -13.27 2.40 2.30
N GLY A 130 -13.72 1.98 3.49
CA GLY A 130 -14.25 0.63 3.69
C GLY A 130 -15.45 0.29 2.80
N GLN A 131 -16.28 1.28 2.44
CA GLN A 131 -17.40 1.07 1.50
C GLN A 131 -16.91 0.78 0.08
N VAL A 132 -15.79 1.40 -0.34
CA VAL A 132 -15.15 1.11 -1.63
C VAL A 132 -14.64 -0.35 -1.63
N VAL A 133 -13.94 -0.76 -0.57
CA VAL A 133 -13.41 -2.12 -0.43
C VAL A 133 -14.52 -3.16 -0.39
N GLU A 134 -15.59 -2.94 0.39
CA GLU A 134 -16.74 -3.87 0.47
C GLU A 134 -17.43 -4.05 -0.88
N LYS A 135 -17.60 -2.98 -1.67
CA LYS A 135 -18.17 -3.06 -3.01
C LYS A 135 -17.31 -3.89 -3.96
N LEU A 136 -15.99 -3.68 -3.95
CA LEU A 136 -15.06 -4.46 -4.78
C LEU A 136 -15.02 -5.93 -4.37
N ALA A 137 -14.96 -6.21 -3.07
CA ALA A 137 -14.95 -7.57 -2.54
C ALA A 137 -16.24 -8.31 -2.93
N LYS A 138 -17.40 -7.64 -2.88
CA LYS A 138 -18.67 -8.20 -3.35
C LYS A 138 -18.64 -8.52 -4.85
N LEU A 139 -18.12 -7.61 -5.70
CA LEU A 139 -18.01 -7.85 -7.13
C LEU A 139 -17.08 -9.04 -7.45
N LEU A 140 -15.95 -9.16 -6.75
CA LEU A 140 -15.02 -10.27 -6.92
C LEU A 140 -15.63 -11.61 -6.49
N GLU A 141 -16.43 -11.61 -5.43
CA GLU A 141 -17.13 -12.81 -5.00
C GLU A 141 -18.16 -13.26 -6.05
N GLU A 142 -18.94 -12.32 -6.59
CA GLU A 142 -19.96 -12.60 -7.59
C GLU A 142 -19.38 -12.99 -8.97
N LYS A 143 -18.22 -12.46 -9.35
CA LYS A 143 -17.69 -12.57 -10.72
C LYS A 143 -16.42 -13.41 -10.86
N LYS A 144 -15.65 -13.58 -9.78
CA LYS A 144 -14.35 -14.26 -9.78
C LYS A 144 -14.23 -15.37 -8.73
N ASN A 145 -15.34 -15.71 -8.08
CA ASN A 145 -15.38 -16.72 -7.02
C ASN A 145 -14.35 -16.45 -5.90
N ILE A 146 -14.11 -15.18 -5.55
CA ILE A 146 -13.21 -14.81 -4.45
C ILE A 146 -14.03 -14.62 -3.17
N LYS A 147 -13.74 -15.40 -2.14
CA LYS A 147 -14.51 -15.37 -0.88
C LYS A 147 -14.14 -14.15 -0.03
N ASN A 148 -15.13 -13.33 0.33
CA ASN A 148 -14.92 -12.23 1.27
C ASN A 148 -15.05 -12.71 2.73
N GLY A 149 -13.92 -12.96 3.39
CA GLY A 149 -13.87 -13.34 4.81
C GLY A 149 -14.16 -12.19 5.78
N LEU A 150 -14.15 -10.95 5.30
CA LEU A 150 -14.41 -9.73 6.08
C LEU A 150 -15.79 -9.12 5.79
N ARG A 151 -16.69 -9.88 5.17
CA ARG A 151 -18.01 -9.39 4.76
C ARG A 151 -18.74 -8.70 5.91
N GLY A 152 -19.20 -7.49 5.66
CA GLY A 152 -19.93 -6.68 6.65
C GLY A 152 -19.05 -6.11 7.77
N GLN A 153 -17.74 -6.32 7.73
CA GLN A 153 -16.78 -5.82 8.72
C GLN A 153 -15.92 -4.67 8.17
N LEU A 154 -16.10 -4.24 6.92
CA LEU A 154 -15.30 -3.18 6.28
C LEU A 154 -15.90 -1.78 6.53
N GLY A 155 -16.22 -1.48 7.79
CA GLY A 155 -16.67 -0.16 8.21
C GLY A 155 -15.52 0.82 8.49
N PRO A 156 -15.81 2.12 8.67
CA PRO A 156 -14.81 3.15 8.99
C PRO A 156 -14.05 2.90 10.31
N LYS A 157 -14.58 2.05 11.20
CA LYS A 157 -13.92 1.66 12.45
C LYS A 157 -12.95 0.49 12.29
N ASN A 158 -12.99 -0.20 11.16
CA ASN A 158 -12.29 -1.47 10.96
C ASN A 158 -11.27 -1.43 9.84
N ILE A 159 -11.45 -0.59 8.82
CA ILE A 159 -10.48 -0.46 7.74
C ILE A 159 -10.28 1.01 7.34
N ARG A 160 -9.03 1.37 7.10
CA ARG A 160 -8.63 2.67 6.55
C ARG A 160 -7.33 2.54 5.77
N LEU A 161 -7.09 3.50 4.88
CA LEU A 161 -5.77 3.68 4.30
C LEU A 161 -4.78 4.18 5.34
N HIS A 162 -3.53 3.70 5.25
CA HIS A 162 -2.45 4.21 6.08
C HIS A 162 -2.14 5.66 5.69
N LYS A 163 -1.97 6.56 6.66
CA LYS A 163 -1.81 8.01 6.42
C LYS A 163 -0.68 8.34 5.43
N GLU A 164 0.52 7.80 5.64
CA GLU A 164 1.66 8.06 4.74
C GLU A 164 1.42 7.54 3.32
N VAL A 165 0.57 6.52 3.15
CA VAL A 165 0.19 6.00 1.83
C VAL A 165 -0.82 6.92 1.17
N VAL A 166 -1.77 7.49 1.92
CA VAL A 166 -2.69 8.54 1.42
C VAL A 166 -1.91 9.78 0.99
N ASP A 167 -0.90 10.19 1.77
CA ASP A 167 -0.10 11.38 1.48
C ASP A 167 0.64 11.26 0.11
N VAL A 168 0.96 10.03 -0.35
CA VAL A 168 1.54 9.75 -1.68
C VAL A 168 0.47 9.46 -2.74
N LEU A 169 -0.55 8.67 -2.41
CA LEU A 169 -1.57 8.22 -3.35
C LEU A 169 -2.46 9.37 -3.85
N LEU A 170 -2.91 10.24 -2.93
CA LEU A 170 -3.90 11.26 -3.27
C LEU A 170 -3.40 12.23 -4.35
N PRO A 171 -2.17 12.78 -4.29
CA PRO A 171 -1.62 13.60 -5.38
C PRO A 171 -1.62 12.88 -6.74
N LEU A 172 -1.21 11.60 -6.77
CA LEU A 172 -1.19 10.79 -8.00
C LEU A 172 -2.59 10.62 -8.60
N GLU A 173 -3.58 10.34 -7.76
CA GLU A 173 -4.97 10.19 -8.22
C GLU A 173 -5.57 11.51 -8.71
N GLU A 174 -5.29 12.61 -8.01
CA GLU A 174 -5.74 13.94 -8.43
C GLU A 174 -5.10 14.36 -9.76
N ASP A 175 -3.81 14.09 -9.97
CA ASP A 175 -3.13 14.37 -11.23
C ASP A 175 -3.69 13.54 -12.39
N ALA A 176 -3.96 12.25 -12.15
CA ALA A 176 -4.61 11.41 -13.14
C ALA A 176 -5.98 11.99 -13.54
N LEU A 177 -6.80 12.36 -12.55
CA LEU A 177 -8.12 12.96 -12.77
C LEU A 177 -8.05 14.30 -13.50
N ARG A 178 -7.12 15.19 -13.12
CA ARG A 178 -6.88 16.46 -13.83
C ARG A 178 -6.52 16.24 -15.29
N SER A 179 -5.83 15.14 -15.59
CA SER A 179 -5.44 14.72 -16.94
C SER A 179 -6.54 13.95 -17.69
N GLY A 180 -7.76 13.86 -17.13
CA GLY A 180 -8.88 13.14 -17.73
C GLY A 180 -8.79 11.62 -17.64
N CYS A 181 -7.83 11.09 -16.89
CA CYS A 181 -7.68 9.68 -16.59
C CYS A 181 -8.39 9.32 -15.28
N ASN A 182 -8.97 8.12 -15.19
CA ASN A 182 -9.59 7.62 -13.96
C ASN A 182 -8.89 6.35 -13.41
N CYS A 183 -7.85 5.89 -14.12
CA CYS A 183 -6.94 4.86 -13.67
C CYS A 183 -5.51 5.40 -13.58
N LEU A 184 -4.77 4.88 -12.61
CA LEU A 184 -3.32 4.94 -12.57
C LEU A 184 -2.74 3.83 -13.45
N VAL A 185 -1.61 4.13 -14.08
CA VAL A 185 -0.76 3.14 -14.75
C VAL A 185 0.54 3.14 -13.97
N LEU A 186 0.93 1.98 -13.42
CA LEU A 186 2.11 1.82 -12.56
C LEU A 186 2.80 0.49 -12.89
N PRO A 187 4.14 0.40 -12.97
CA PRO A 187 4.83 -0.86 -12.85
C PRO A 187 4.58 -1.39 -11.44
N LEU A 188 4.59 -2.70 -11.26
CA LEU A 188 4.29 -3.30 -9.96
C LEU A 188 5.16 -4.50 -9.65
N SER A 189 5.27 -4.80 -8.36
CA SER A 189 5.65 -6.12 -7.87
C SER A 189 4.48 -6.72 -7.08
N PHE A 190 3.96 -7.86 -7.53
CA PHE A 190 2.79 -8.57 -6.99
C PHE A 190 3.20 -9.53 -5.86
N GLY A 191 4.18 -9.10 -5.06
CA GLY A 191 4.65 -9.80 -3.87
C GLY A 191 6.12 -10.21 -3.91
N LYS A 192 6.72 -10.43 -5.09
CA LYS A 192 8.08 -10.99 -5.20
C LYS A 192 9.15 -10.15 -4.52
N LYS A 193 9.14 -8.83 -4.72
CA LYS A 193 10.20 -7.94 -4.25
C LYS A 193 10.37 -7.95 -2.72
N TYR A 194 9.24 -7.98 -2.01
CA TYR A 194 9.19 -7.93 -0.55
C TYR A 194 8.71 -9.27 0.05
N ALA A 195 8.91 -10.37 -0.68
CA ALA A 195 8.55 -11.70 -0.19
C ALA A 195 9.19 -11.97 1.19
N GLY A 196 8.38 -12.39 2.16
CA GLY A 196 8.84 -12.64 3.53
C GLY A 196 8.91 -11.41 4.45
N TYR A 197 8.63 -10.20 3.96
CA TYR A 197 8.58 -9.00 4.79
C TYR A 197 7.25 -8.91 5.52
N SER A 198 7.24 -8.41 6.76
CA SER A 198 5.99 -7.95 7.36
C SER A 198 5.45 -6.75 6.57
N SER A 199 4.13 -6.57 6.56
CA SER A 199 3.52 -5.48 5.78
C SER A 199 3.92 -4.10 6.27
N ARG A 200 4.16 -3.91 7.58
CA ARG A 200 4.65 -2.63 8.11
C ARG A 200 6.12 -2.37 7.76
N ASN A 201 6.96 -3.41 7.69
CA ASN A 201 8.33 -3.31 7.21
C ASN A 201 8.36 -2.95 5.73
N CYS A 202 7.63 -3.71 4.89
CA CYS A 202 7.49 -3.41 3.48
C CYS A 202 6.97 -1.98 3.26
N ARG A 203 5.90 -1.56 3.93
CA ARG A 203 5.37 -0.19 3.81
C ARG A 203 6.44 0.87 4.07
N LYS A 204 7.27 0.69 5.11
CA LYS A 204 8.35 1.63 5.43
C LYS A 204 9.47 1.62 4.41
N GLU A 205 9.91 0.45 3.95
CA GLU A 205 10.94 0.36 2.90
C GLU A 205 10.47 0.92 1.56
N ALA A 206 9.24 0.58 1.16
CA ALA A 206 8.64 1.03 -0.09
C ALA A 206 8.54 2.56 -0.11
N LEU A 207 7.95 3.17 0.91
CA LEU A 207 7.81 4.64 0.98
C LEU A 207 9.16 5.37 1.00
N LYS A 208 10.23 4.79 1.56
CA LYS A 208 11.58 5.38 1.51
C LYS A 208 12.23 5.32 0.13
N ARG A 209 11.77 4.41 -0.72
CA ARG A 209 12.28 4.17 -2.07
C ARG A 209 11.37 4.78 -3.12
N ASP A 210 10.45 5.66 -2.70
CA ASP A 210 9.43 6.27 -3.54
C ASP A 210 8.57 5.21 -4.25
N GLU A 211 8.25 4.12 -3.56
CA GLU A 211 7.37 3.06 -4.04
C GLU A 211 6.01 3.20 -3.34
N LEU A 212 4.93 2.88 -4.05
CA LEU A 212 3.56 2.96 -3.54
C LEU A 212 3.14 1.62 -2.94
N PRO A 213 2.98 1.50 -1.61
CA PRO A 213 2.43 0.28 -1.01
C PRO A 213 0.95 0.14 -1.38
N PHE A 214 0.57 -0.97 -2.02
CA PHE A 214 -0.79 -1.12 -2.51
C PHE A 214 -1.79 -1.41 -1.40
N ASN A 215 -2.99 -0.87 -1.55
CA ASN A 215 -4.12 -1.09 -0.66
C ASN A 215 -5.13 -2.08 -1.25
N SER A 216 -6.14 -2.50 -0.47
CA SER A 216 -7.12 -3.51 -0.87
C SER A 216 -7.93 -3.11 -2.09
N THR A 217 -8.27 -1.83 -2.23
CA THR A 217 -8.97 -1.34 -3.43
C THR A 217 -8.15 -1.61 -4.68
N GLN A 218 -6.87 -1.26 -4.65
CA GLN A 218 -5.96 -1.49 -5.77
C GLN A 218 -5.76 -2.99 -6.01
N GLY A 219 -5.52 -3.75 -4.94
CA GLY A 219 -5.34 -5.19 -4.97
C GLY A 219 -6.53 -5.97 -5.51
N SER A 220 -7.75 -5.62 -5.09
CA SER A 220 -8.97 -6.20 -5.61
C SER A 220 -9.15 -5.92 -7.10
N CYS A 221 -8.82 -4.71 -7.56
CA CYS A 221 -8.84 -4.39 -8.99
C CYS A 221 -7.81 -5.20 -9.79
N LEU A 222 -6.62 -5.46 -9.25
CA LEU A 222 -5.64 -6.34 -9.90
C LEU A 222 -6.18 -7.77 -10.07
N LEU A 223 -6.77 -8.33 -9.01
CA LEU A 223 -7.31 -9.70 -9.01
C LEU A 223 -8.51 -9.89 -9.95
N MET A 224 -9.13 -8.81 -10.43
CA MET A 224 -10.14 -8.90 -11.51
C MET A 224 -9.54 -9.41 -12.82
N SER A 225 -8.30 -9.03 -13.13
CA SER A 225 -7.59 -9.43 -14.35
C SER A 225 -6.47 -10.45 -14.11
N MET A 226 -6.04 -10.63 -12.86
CA MET A 226 -4.84 -11.40 -12.49
C MET A 226 -5.14 -12.41 -11.38
N SER A 227 -6.32 -13.04 -11.38
CA SER A 227 -6.70 -14.05 -10.38
C SER A 227 -5.73 -15.23 -10.34
N ASP A 228 -5.17 -15.60 -11.50
CA ASP A 228 -4.27 -16.75 -11.64
C ASP A 228 -2.94 -16.59 -10.89
N ARG A 229 -2.62 -15.36 -10.43
CA ARG A 229 -1.53 -15.12 -9.48
C ARG A 229 -1.70 -15.94 -8.20
N LEU A 230 -2.94 -16.18 -7.78
CA LEU A 230 -3.31 -16.93 -6.58
C LEU A 230 -4.17 -18.12 -6.97
N SER A 231 -3.59 -19.13 -7.62
CA SER A 231 -4.29 -20.32 -8.11
C SER A 231 -3.95 -21.61 -7.35
N GLU A 232 -2.92 -21.61 -6.49
CA GLU A 232 -2.47 -22.78 -5.75
C GLU A 232 -2.19 -22.46 -4.28
N GLU A 233 -2.34 -23.47 -3.41
CA GLU A 233 -2.25 -23.28 -1.95
C GLU A 233 -0.87 -22.78 -1.50
N TRP A 234 0.19 -23.11 -2.24
CA TRP A 234 1.58 -22.76 -1.97
C TRP A 234 2.04 -21.47 -2.64
N HIS A 235 1.13 -20.72 -3.28
CA HIS A 235 1.46 -19.41 -3.82
C HIS A 235 1.65 -18.37 -2.70
N LEU A 236 2.66 -17.54 -2.89
CA LEU A 236 2.90 -16.36 -2.06
C LEU A 236 1.62 -15.50 -2.00
N THR A 237 1.22 -15.07 -0.81
CA THR A 237 -0.01 -14.25 -0.63
C THR A 237 0.13 -12.89 -1.27
N ALA A 238 -1.01 -12.25 -1.53
CA ALA A 238 -1.06 -10.87 -1.96
C ALA A 238 -1.44 -9.99 -0.76
N ASP A 239 -0.42 -9.42 -0.13
CA ASP A 239 -0.54 -8.62 1.08
C ASP A 239 -0.70 -7.13 0.70
N TRP A 240 -1.63 -6.42 1.36
CA TRP A 240 -1.95 -5.02 1.03
C TRP A 240 -1.37 -4.05 2.09
N PRO A 241 -0.08 -3.69 2.01
CA PRO A 241 0.59 -2.85 3.00
C PRO A 241 0.03 -1.42 3.09
N GLY A 242 -0.74 -0.98 2.08
CA GLY A 242 -1.43 0.30 2.04
C GLY A 242 -2.55 0.45 3.09
N ASP A 243 -3.03 -0.67 3.63
CA ASP A 243 -4.14 -0.68 4.57
C ASP A 243 -3.72 -0.73 6.04
N CYS A 244 -4.67 -0.33 6.86
CA CYS A 244 -4.75 -0.59 8.27
C CYS A 244 -6.10 -1.22 8.58
N TYR A 245 -6.09 -2.39 9.19
CA TYR A 245 -7.27 -3.07 9.67
C TYR A 245 -7.28 -3.18 11.20
N ASP A 246 -8.45 -3.12 11.81
CA ASP A 246 -8.70 -3.36 13.22
C ASP A 246 -9.76 -4.46 13.39
N ARG A 247 -9.33 -5.63 13.86
CA ARG A 247 -10.25 -6.70 14.27
C ARG A 247 -10.95 -6.23 15.54
N HIS A 248 -12.28 -6.29 15.57
CA HIS A 248 -13.14 -5.80 16.66
C HIS A 248 -12.53 -5.79 18.09
N ASP A 249 -12.70 -4.66 18.79
CA ASP A 249 -12.40 -4.35 20.20
C ASP A 249 -10.95 -4.10 20.65
N TYR A 250 -9.97 -4.03 19.75
CA TYR A 250 -8.57 -3.72 20.13
C TYR A 250 -8.25 -2.22 20.33
N ALA A 251 -9.26 -1.36 20.49
CA ALA A 251 -9.10 0.07 20.80
C ALA A 251 -8.13 0.78 19.85
N GLU A 252 -8.45 0.81 18.55
CA GLU A 252 -7.74 1.62 17.53
C GLU A 252 -6.26 1.29 17.39
N ARG A 253 -5.92 0.01 17.44
CA ARG A 253 -4.51 -0.40 17.32
C ARG A 253 -4.03 -0.41 15.87
N TRP A 254 -4.92 -0.61 14.89
CA TRP A 254 -4.59 -0.60 13.46
C TRP A 254 -3.38 -1.50 13.13
N LYS A 255 -3.30 -2.65 13.81
CA LYS A 255 -2.17 -3.60 13.79
C LYS A 255 -2.36 -4.73 12.80
N CYS A 256 -3.38 -4.64 11.96
CA CYS A 256 -3.62 -5.62 10.93
C CYS A 256 -3.49 -5.00 9.56
N MET A 257 -3.17 -5.85 8.61
CA MET A 257 -3.27 -5.60 7.18
C MET A 257 -4.35 -6.52 6.63
N THR A 258 -4.84 -6.21 5.44
CA THR A 258 -5.66 -7.10 4.65
C THR A 258 -4.80 -7.80 3.59
N TYR A 259 -5.25 -8.96 3.15
CA TYR A 259 -4.54 -9.76 2.15
C TYR A 259 -5.49 -10.72 1.42
N HIS A 260 -5.04 -11.21 0.27
CA HIS A 260 -5.64 -12.33 -0.42
C HIS A 260 -4.73 -13.55 -0.41
N TYR A 261 -5.33 -14.73 -0.28
CA TYR A 261 -4.61 -16.00 -0.31
C TYR A 261 -5.46 -17.10 -0.96
N PHE A 262 -4.82 -18.12 -1.51
CA PHE A 262 -5.52 -19.29 -2.04
C PHE A 262 -5.57 -20.42 -1.01
N GLU A 263 -6.73 -21.03 -0.85
CA GLU A 263 -6.96 -22.21 0.00
C GLU A 263 -8.19 -22.96 -0.49
N LYS A 264 -8.11 -24.30 -0.59
CA LYS A 264 -9.23 -25.19 -0.92
C LYS A 264 -9.95 -24.80 -2.23
N GLY A 265 -9.18 -24.50 -3.28
CA GLY A 265 -9.73 -24.21 -4.60
C GLY A 265 -10.28 -22.79 -4.78
N GLN A 266 -10.04 -21.88 -3.82
CA GLN A 266 -10.62 -20.55 -3.84
C GLN A 266 -9.64 -19.49 -3.30
N ILE A 267 -9.72 -18.27 -3.83
CA ILE A 267 -9.06 -17.10 -3.25
C ILE A 267 -9.93 -16.55 -2.11
N HIS A 268 -9.33 -16.20 -0.98
CA HIS A 268 -9.98 -15.64 0.20
C HIS A 268 -9.41 -14.25 0.47
N PHE A 269 -10.28 -13.29 0.76
CA PHE A 269 -9.93 -11.97 1.29
C PHE A 269 -10.06 -11.96 2.81
N HIS A 270 -8.97 -11.64 3.51
CA HIS A 270 -8.93 -11.68 4.97
C HIS A 270 -8.02 -10.58 5.54
N ALA A 271 -7.92 -10.49 6.87
CA ALA A 271 -6.99 -9.61 7.57
C ALA A 271 -6.10 -10.39 8.54
N SER A 272 -4.87 -9.97 8.80
CA SER A 272 -3.94 -10.60 9.77
C SER A 272 -2.98 -9.56 10.36
N GLY A 273 -2.19 -9.93 11.38
CA GLY A 273 -1.24 -9.01 12.02
C GLY A 273 -0.22 -8.45 11.04
N ASP A 274 -0.03 -7.13 11.01
CA ASP A 274 0.86 -6.44 10.07
C ASP A 274 2.35 -6.54 10.44
N ASN A 275 2.64 -7.16 11.58
CA ASN A 275 3.96 -7.29 12.20
C ASN A 275 4.55 -8.70 12.16
N VAL A 276 3.90 -9.63 11.45
CA VAL A 276 4.31 -11.03 11.41
C VAL A 276 4.99 -11.31 10.08
N PRO A 277 6.32 -11.20 9.98
CA PRO A 277 7.03 -11.68 8.80
C PRO A 277 6.89 -13.20 8.74
N ASN A 278 6.49 -13.69 7.59
CA ASN A 278 6.31 -15.11 7.30
C ASN A 278 6.74 -15.32 5.85
N GLY A 279 7.42 -16.43 5.54
CA GLY A 279 7.80 -16.76 4.16
C GLY A 279 6.64 -16.75 3.16
N ARG A 280 5.39 -16.85 3.61
CA ARG A 280 4.18 -16.74 2.80
C ARG A 280 3.84 -15.30 2.36
N CYS A 281 4.26 -14.29 3.12
CA CYS A 281 3.89 -12.89 2.90
C CYS A 281 4.41 -12.36 1.56
N GLY A 282 3.53 -11.85 0.72
CA GLY A 282 3.89 -11.17 -0.53
C GLY A 282 3.30 -9.76 -0.63
N PRO A 283 3.90 -8.77 0.03
CA PRO A 283 3.48 -7.37 -0.04
C PRO A 283 3.54 -6.81 -1.46
N VAL A 284 2.42 -6.25 -1.90
CA VAL A 284 2.28 -5.69 -3.25
C VAL A 284 2.63 -4.20 -3.23
N VAL A 285 3.46 -3.79 -4.19
CA VAL A 285 3.91 -2.41 -4.35
C VAL A 285 3.85 -1.99 -5.81
N GLY A 286 3.62 -0.69 -6.03
CA GLY A 286 3.75 -0.04 -7.33
C GLY A 286 4.93 0.92 -7.36
N PHE A 287 5.35 1.24 -8.57
CA PHE A 287 6.55 2.04 -8.81
C PHE A 287 6.22 3.32 -9.54
N PRO A 288 7.02 4.38 -9.37
CA PRO A 288 6.84 5.60 -10.13
C PRO A 288 7.12 5.30 -11.61
N LEU A 289 6.21 5.70 -12.48
CA LEU A 289 6.47 5.83 -13.91
C LEU A 289 6.99 7.23 -14.17
N ILE A 290 8.16 7.36 -14.79
CA ILE A 290 8.60 8.64 -15.33
C ILE A 290 7.73 8.93 -16.57
N PRO A 291 6.84 9.92 -16.55
CA PRO A 291 6.01 10.25 -17.70
C PRO A 291 6.85 10.97 -18.76
N PRO A 292 6.43 10.99 -20.04
CA PRO A 292 7.09 11.75 -21.09
C PRO A 292 7.19 13.24 -20.76
N ALA A 293 8.18 13.91 -21.35
CA ALA A 293 8.35 15.36 -21.26
C ALA A 293 7.05 16.08 -21.66
N GLY A 294 6.43 16.79 -20.71
CA GLY A 294 5.10 17.40 -20.81
C GLY A 294 4.16 17.06 -19.65
N LEU A 295 4.42 15.96 -18.93
CA LEU A 295 3.71 15.52 -17.70
C LEU A 295 4.64 15.49 -16.47
N GLN A 296 5.84 16.09 -16.57
CA GLN A 296 6.94 15.95 -15.60
C GLN A 296 6.64 16.49 -14.19
N SER A 297 5.60 17.32 -14.02
CA SER A 297 5.15 17.74 -12.68
C SER A 297 4.27 16.72 -11.97
N ALA A 298 3.79 15.67 -12.64
CA ALA A 298 2.73 14.78 -12.18
C ALA A 298 3.20 13.44 -11.55
N TYR A 299 4.51 13.19 -11.49
CA TYR A 299 5.07 11.88 -11.06
C TYR A 299 6.42 12.00 -10.34
N ARG A 300 6.67 13.14 -9.68
CA ARG A 300 7.67 13.17 -8.60
C ARG A 300 6.92 12.85 -7.31
N ILE A 301 7.22 11.70 -6.74
CA ILE A 301 6.89 11.42 -5.33
C ILE A 301 7.72 12.38 -4.47
#